data_AF-A0A813BJ10-F1
#
_entry.id   AF-A0A813BJ10-F1
#
_cell.length_a   1.000
_cell.length_b   1.000
_cell.length_c   1.000
_cell.angle_alpha   90.00
_cell.angle_beta   90.00
_cell.angle_gamma   90.00
#
_symmetry.space_group_name_H-M   'P 1'
#
loop_
_entity.id
_entity.type
_entity.pdbx_description
1 polymer ?
#
loop_
_entity_poly.entity_id
_entity_poly.type
_entity_poly.pdbx_seq_one_letter_code
_entity_poly.pdbx_strand_id
1 'polypeptide(L)'
;MRQLADRDAAEGQKASATSAEEAEDSVKAEEEEPVEEGRPAVDASDLLEKVHDLQELADRVAAQSQKVADAKTADEAKEFLEDAKAEAQAVEKSAHSTAEHMETITDRLAAEDQQENSEMAVTKMPWNAIWPCATMVLLIYIYFAMGILTPHSMGYEPLEPDRRDPALVLAAVLYWVAMPVALVSLGFGATCEEGAPNLAYITYGVFFAVHFVCIFRAMRGSLSEKLHKSTRKLVFMLVLAALEHFDMASDALFTGTSAACSAEITGLWLQSWPDVPGGGLMVPMLSKLGFSGVALTLFITNAYLPQLLSVLSFFAPFVALVFLLLVMLWAAFGWLVGLAAMLSVYGFVICSRIGRGQMDVFHEAVDSEDLRLAFYVGAEVGELRQGGDFGAQGRVVLIVGTRLVLENLLQLWLQSSYLSLSFDRMDDYARWQAMASIVVGLLVAGGKGFQIAAVFVLKLATGTGRAVRECDIFTIIFGAVGVFMMLGGFGGLAWVLTKVIFIFRCDSHVWNLSTGCVSPGT
;
A
#
# COMPACT_ATOMS: atom_id res chain seq x y z
N MET A 1 -55.61 24.12 -2.99
CA MET A 1 -54.81 23.94 -1.76
C MET A 1 -55.62 23.70 -0.47
N ARG A 2 -56.96 23.76 -0.47
CA ARG A 2 -57.80 23.22 0.63
C ARG A 2 -58.44 21.85 0.36
N GLN A 3 -58.24 21.29 -0.84
CA GLN A 3 -58.68 19.93 -1.22
C GLN A 3 -57.56 18.87 -1.15
N LEU A 4 -56.36 19.27 -0.73
CA LEU A 4 -55.22 18.36 -0.51
C LEU A 4 -54.97 18.09 0.99
N ALA A 5 -55.76 18.70 1.89
CA ALA A 5 -55.64 18.49 3.33
C ALA A 5 -56.62 17.43 3.87
N ASP A 6 -57.68 17.10 3.13
CA ASP A 6 -58.70 16.13 3.58
C ASP A 6 -58.43 14.69 3.08
N ARG A 7 -57.35 14.47 2.31
CA ARG A 7 -57.01 13.15 1.76
C ARG A 7 -56.07 12.34 2.65
N ASP A 8 -55.38 12.98 3.60
CA ASP A 8 -54.41 12.30 4.48
C ASP A 8 -55.00 11.87 5.83
N ALA A 9 -56.28 12.17 6.09
CA ALA A 9 -56.98 11.76 7.32
C ALA A 9 -57.73 10.42 7.20
N ALA A 10 -57.75 9.79 6.01
CA ALA A 10 -58.55 8.58 5.76
C ALA A 10 -57.73 7.29 5.58
N GLU A 11 -56.39 7.34 5.58
CA GLU A 11 -55.52 6.15 5.40
C GLU A 11 -54.86 5.65 6.70
N GLY A 12 -55.11 6.31 7.84
CA GLY A 12 -54.51 5.97 9.15
C GLY A 12 -55.24 4.91 9.99
N GLN A 13 -56.33 4.31 9.50
CA GLN A 13 -57.13 3.33 10.27
C GLN A 13 -57.59 2.16 9.40
N LYS A 14 -56.65 1.37 8.89
CA LYS A 14 -56.93 0.03 8.33
C LYS A 14 -55.67 -0.84 8.29
N ALA A 15 -55.07 -1.07 9.45
CA ALA A 15 -54.07 -2.11 9.64
C ALA A 15 -54.07 -2.57 11.10
N SER A 16 -55.21 -3.11 11.55
CA SER A 16 -55.27 -3.93 12.76
C SER A 16 -56.42 -4.92 12.61
N ALA A 17 -56.12 -6.18 12.92
CA ALA A 17 -56.99 -7.35 12.96
C ALA A 17 -57.36 -7.98 11.60
N THR A 18 -56.66 -9.05 11.20
CA THR A 18 -57.26 -10.40 11.08
C THR A 18 -56.21 -11.51 10.86
N SER A 19 -56.46 -12.66 11.50
CA SER A 19 -55.97 -14.05 11.27
C SER A 19 -54.45 -14.29 11.33
N ALA A 20 -53.85 -15.09 12.23
CA ALA A 20 -54.30 -16.28 12.95
C ALA A 20 -54.95 -17.35 12.06
N GLU A 21 -54.12 -18.18 11.41
CA GLU A 21 -54.15 -19.65 11.41
C GLU A 21 -53.19 -20.21 10.34
N GLU A 22 -52.66 -21.40 10.59
CA GLU A 22 -51.86 -22.26 9.71
C GLU A 22 -50.36 -21.95 9.54
N ALA A 23 -49.54 -22.59 10.39
CA ALA A 23 -48.44 -23.48 9.97
C ALA A 23 -47.75 -24.06 11.21
N GLU A 24 -48.33 -25.13 11.76
CA GLU A 24 -47.59 -26.13 12.54
C GLU A 24 -46.69 -26.96 11.59
N ASP A 25 -45.70 -27.62 12.18
CA ASP A 25 -44.69 -28.50 11.57
C ASP A 25 -43.52 -27.85 10.80
N SER A 26 -42.50 -27.45 11.56
CA SER A 26 -41.12 -27.76 11.18
C SER A 26 -40.28 -28.13 12.42
N VAL A 27 -40.11 -29.44 12.57
CA VAL A 27 -38.91 -30.17 13.03
C VAL A 27 -37.89 -29.35 13.82
N LYS A 28 -37.87 -29.59 15.13
CA LYS A 28 -36.67 -29.41 15.98
C LYS A 28 -35.55 -30.31 15.43
N ALA A 29 -34.58 -29.71 14.75
CA ALA A 29 -33.23 -30.25 14.70
C ALA A 29 -32.46 -29.53 15.80
N GLU A 30 -32.20 -30.24 16.90
CA GLU A 30 -31.18 -29.85 17.87
C GLU A 30 -29.84 -29.94 17.13
N GLU A 31 -29.25 -28.80 16.78
CA GLU A 31 -27.82 -28.72 16.51
C GLU A 31 -27.11 -29.01 17.83
N GLU A 32 -26.58 -30.22 17.95
CA GLU A 32 -25.51 -30.50 18.90
C GLU A 32 -24.33 -29.60 18.52
N GLU A 33 -24.14 -28.52 19.28
CA GLU A 33 -22.86 -27.80 19.28
C GLU A 33 -21.76 -28.83 19.55
N PRO A 34 -20.73 -28.94 18.70
CA PRO A 34 -19.58 -29.77 19.02
C PRO A 34 -19.01 -29.22 20.32
N VAL A 35 -19.03 -30.05 21.36
CA VAL A 35 -18.35 -29.78 22.63
C VAL A 35 -16.90 -29.47 22.28
N GLU A 36 -16.53 -28.19 22.33
CA GLU A 36 -15.14 -27.75 22.29
C GLU A 36 -14.44 -28.46 23.46
N GLU A 37 -13.72 -29.52 23.14
CA GLU A 37 -12.82 -30.19 24.06
C GLU A 37 -11.74 -29.16 24.40
N GLY A 38 -11.98 -28.42 25.48
CA GLY A 38 -11.20 -27.26 25.87
C GLY A 38 -9.71 -27.59 25.83
N ARG A 39 -8.96 -26.81 25.02
CA ARG A 39 -7.51 -26.98 24.90
C ARG A 39 -6.92 -27.01 26.32
N PRO A 40 -6.10 -28.01 26.66
CA PRO A 40 -5.42 -28.02 27.96
C PRO A 40 -4.47 -26.83 27.96
N ALA A 41 -4.82 -25.78 28.71
CA ALA A 41 -3.93 -24.65 28.93
C ALA A 41 -2.61 -25.21 29.48
N VAL A 42 -1.50 -24.83 28.85
CA VAL A 42 -0.17 -25.09 29.40
C VAL A 42 -0.13 -24.37 30.75
N ASP A 43 -0.25 -25.15 31.82
CA ASP A 43 -0.38 -24.62 33.15
C ASP A 43 0.99 -24.09 33.60
N ALA A 44 1.19 -22.79 33.47
CA ALA A 44 2.39 -22.12 33.93
C ALA A 44 2.70 -22.40 35.40
N SER A 45 1.71 -22.82 36.20
CA SER A 45 1.92 -23.21 37.58
C SER A 45 2.69 -24.53 37.73
N ASP A 46 2.50 -25.52 36.85
CA ASP A 46 3.26 -26.79 36.87
C ASP A 46 4.75 -26.55 36.58
N LEU A 47 5.04 -25.60 35.68
CA LEU A 47 6.42 -25.26 35.34
C LEU A 47 7.12 -24.48 36.47
N LEU A 48 6.38 -23.59 37.14
CA LEU A 48 6.84 -22.88 38.32
C LEU A 48 7.10 -23.83 39.50
N GLU A 49 6.24 -24.83 39.70
CA GLU A 49 6.40 -25.85 40.73
C GLU A 49 7.68 -26.68 40.50
N LYS A 50 7.95 -27.14 39.27
CA LYS A 50 9.18 -27.87 38.94
C LYS A 50 10.46 -27.05 39.12
N VAL A 51 10.42 -25.75 38.82
CA VAL A 51 11.55 -24.85 39.07
C VAL A 51 11.80 -24.67 40.56
N HIS A 52 10.73 -24.58 41.36
CA HIS A 52 10.82 -24.50 42.81
C HIS A 52 11.40 -25.79 43.42
N ASP A 53 10.96 -26.96 42.96
CA ASP A 53 11.48 -28.26 43.41
C ASP A 53 12.98 -28.43 43.10
N LEU A 54 13.42 -27.96 41.93
CA LEU A 54 14.84 -27.93 41.57
C LEU A 54 15.67 -27.03 42.48
N GLN A 55 15.12 -25.88 42.87
CA GLN A 55 15.78 -24.97 43.81
C GLN A 55 15.93 -25.63 45.19
N GLU A 56 14.88 -26.27 45.71
CA GLU A 56 14.93 -26.97 47.00
C GLU A 56 15.93 -28.14 46.99
N LEU A 57 15.98 -28.88 45.87
CA LEU A 57 16.97 -29.94 45.64
C LEU A 57 18.41 -29.40 45.65
N ALA A 58 18.66 -28.26 44.99
CA ALA A 58 19.96 -27.62 44.98
C ALA A 58 20.40 -27.16 46.39
N ASP A 59 19.47 -26.60 47.17
CA ASP A 59 19.73 -26.16 48.54
C ASP A 59 20.06 -27.34 49.47
N ARG A 60 19.42 -28.51 49.28
CA ARG A 60 19.77 -29.74 50.01
C ARG A 60 21.18 -30.23 49.69
N VAL A 61 21.55 -30.26 48.41
CA VAL A 61 22.92 -30.65 47.99
C VAL A 61 23.97 -29.71 48.60
N ALA A 62 23.70 -28.40 48.62
CA ALA A 62 24.58 -27.42 49.26
C ALA A 62 24.73 -27.69 50.76
N ALA A 63 23.63 -27.99 51.45
CA ALA A 63 23.65 -28.34 52.88
C ALA A 63 24.42 -29.65 53.16
N GLN A 64 24.29 -30.68 52.32
CA GLN A 64 25.06 -31.92 52.46
C GLN A 64 26.55 -31.68 52.22
N SER A 65 26.92 -30.89 51.21
CA SER A 65 28.31 -30.50 50.96
C SER A 65 28.93 -29.79 52.17
N GLN A 66 28.15 -28.97 52.87
CA GLN A 66 28.61 -28.30 54.09
C GLN A 66 28.85 -29.31 55.23
N LYS A 67 27.98 -30.32 55.40
CA LYS A 67 28.19 -31.39 56.39
C LYS A 67 29.45 -32.21 56.11
N VAL A 68 29.77 -32.46 54.85
CA VAL A 68 31.03 -33.10 54.46
C VAL A 68 32.24 -32.27 54.90
N ALA A 69 32.17 -30.94 54.73
CA ALA A 69 33.23 -30.02 55.14
C ALA A 69 33.41 -29.95 56.67
N ASP A 70 32.33 -30.10 57.43
CA ASP A 70 32.31 -30.01 58.90
C ASP A 70 32.56 -31.35 59.61
N ALA A 71 32.74 -32.45 58.86
CA ALA A 71 32.93 -33.80 59.40
C ALA A 71 34.24 -33.91 60.22
N LYS A 72 34.16 -34.56 61.40
CA LYS A 72 35.30 -34.68 62.32
C LYS A 72 36.14 -35.92 62.08
N THR A 73 35.57 -36.90 61.39
CA THR A 73 36.21 -38.18 61.09
C THR A 73 36.07 -38.53 59.60
N ALA A 74 37.01 -39.33 59.10
CA ALA A 74 37.00 -39.74 57.69
C ALA A 74 35.79 -40.63 57.34
N ASP A 75 35.30 -41.43 58.30
CA ASP A 75 34.15 -42.30 58.10
C ASP A 75 32.83 -41.49 58.00
N GLU A 76 32.64 -40.48 58.85
CA GLU A 76 31.51 -39.53 58.75
C GLU A 76 31.55 -38.74 57.43
N ALA A 77 32.72 -38.26 57.02
CA ALA A 77 32.88 -37.54 55.75
C ALA A 77 32.51 -38.41 54.54
N LYS A 78 32.82 -39.71 54.61
CA LYS A 78 32.52 -40.67 53.55
C LYS A 78 31.03 -40.97 53.45
N GLU A 79 30.33 -41.12 54.58
CA GLU A 79 28.88 -41.32 54.62
C GLU A 79 28.14 -40.10 54.04
N PHE A 80 28.48 -38.89 54.47
CA PHE A 80 27.90 -37.66 53.93
C PHE A 80 28.22 -37.45 52.44
N LEU A 81 29.38 -37.90 51.96
CA LEU A 81 29.75 -37.78 50.56
C LEU A 81 28.91 -38.69 49.66
N GLU A 82 28.61 -39.92 50.10
CA GLU A 82 27.73 -40.82 49.33
C GLU A 82 26.28 -40.29 49.29
N ASP A 83 25.78 -39.73 50.39
CA ASP A 83 24.47 -39.06 50.43
C ASP A 83 24.43 -37.83 49.51
N ALA A 84 25.44 -36.96 49.57
CA ALA A 84 25.54 -35.79 48.69
C ALA A 84 25.59 -36.18 47.21
N LYS A 85 26.26 -37.30 46.88
CA LYS A 85 26.33 -37.83 45.53
C LYS A 85 24.99 -38.39 45.06
N ALA A 86 24.25 -39.07 45.93
CA ALA A 86 22.92 -39.55 45.62
C ALA A 86 21.94 -38.39 45.37
N GLU A 87 21.98 -37.34 46.20
CA GLU A 87 21.17 -36.14 46.00
C GLU A 87 21.56 -35.38 44.72
N ALA A 88 22.86 -35.21 44.44
CA ALA A 88 23.33 -34.57 43.20
C ALA A 88 22.85 -35.32 41.94
N GLN A 89 22.87 -36.65 41.95
CA GLN A 89 22.32 -37.46 40.87
C GLN A 89 20.80 -37.30 40.72
N ALA A 90 20.07 -37.06 41.81
CA ALA A 90 18.64 -36.77 41.76
C ALA A 90 18.37 -35.38 41.13
N VAL A 91 19.19 -34.37 41.46
CA VAL A 91 19.10 -33.03 40.83
C VAL A 91 19.36 -33.12 39.33
N GLU A 92 20.40 -33.84 38.92
CA GLU A 92 20.76 -34.00 37.51
C GLU A 92 19.63 -34.64 36.69
N LYS A 93 19.01 -35.71 37.22
CA LYS A 93 17.87 -36.36 36.57
C LYS A 93 16.63 -35.46 36.50
N SER A 94 16.35 -34.71 37.57
CA SER A 94 15.23 -33.78 37.61
C SER A 94 15.44 -32.63 36.61
N ALA A 95 16.66 -32.06 36.55
CA ALA A 95 16.99 -30.99 35.62
C ALA A 95 16.89 -31.44 34.16
N HIS A 96 17.35 -32.66 33.85
CA HIS A 96 17.22 -33.22 32.50
C HIS A 96 15.75 -33.43 32.10
N SER A 97 14.92 -33.96 33.00
CA SER A 97 13.48 -34.11 32.76
C SER A 97 12.76 -32.78 32.55
N THR A 98 13.13 -31.74 33.30
CA THR A 98 12.57 -30.38 33.12
C THR A 98 13.00 -29.77 31.79
N ALA A 99 14.24 -29.99 31.36
CA ALA A 99 14.73 -29.51 30.07
C ALA A 99 13.98 -30.17 28.88
N GLU A 100 13.80 -31.49 28.91
CA GLU A 100 13.03 -32.23 27.89
C GLU A 100 11.56 -31.76 27.85
N HIS A 101 10.98 -31.44 29.01
CA HIS A 101 9.63 -30.88 29.09
C HIS A 101 9.53 -29.47 28.50
N MET A 102 10.51 -28.60 28.75
CA MET A 102 10.58 -27.27 28.15
C MET A 102 10.75 -27.33 26.62
N GLU A 103 11.58 -28.24 26.12
CA GLU A 103 11.74 -28.48 24.68
C GLU A 103 10.41 -28.91 24.06
N THR A 104 9.70 -29.86 24.69
CA THR A 104 8.38 -30.32 24.24
C THR A 104 7.34 -29.20 24.22
N ILE A 105 7.34 -28.31 25.22
CA ILE A 105 6.45 -27.14 25.27
C ILE A 105 6.81 -26.15 24.16
N THR A 106 8.10 -25.92 23.93
CA THR A 106 8.58 -25.02 22.89
C THR A 106 8.19 -25.53 21.50
N ASP A 107 8.35 -26.83 21.25
CA ASP A 107 7.94 -27.47 20.00
C ASP A 107 6.41 -27.42 19.82
N ARG A 108 5.65 -27.62 20.90
CA ARG A 108 4.18 -27.48 20.87
C ARG A 108 3.75 -26.05 20.57
N LEU A 109 4.34 -25.06 21.22
CA LEU A 109 4.04 -23.65 20.96
C LEU A 109 4.42 -23.27 19.52
N ALA A 110 5.55 -23.77 19.01
CA ALA A 110 5.94 -23.57 17.62
C ALA A 110 4.96 -24.24 16.63
N ALA A 111 4.46 -25.44 16.97
CA ALA A 111 3.45 -26.15 16.17
C ALA A 111 2.07 -25.48 16.23
N GLU A 112 1.66 -24.96 17.39
CA GLU A 112 0.44 -24.18 17.56
C GLU A 112 0.52 -22.85 16.81
N ASP A 113 1.64 -22.13 16.89
CA ASP A 113 1.90 -20.94 16.08
C ASP A 113 1.83 -21.27 14.58
N GLN A 114 2.43 -22.39 14.15
CA GLN A 114 2.32 -22.83 12.74
C GLN A 114 0.88 -23.17 12.35
N GLN A 115 0.13 -23.85 13.21
CA GLN A 115 -1.25 -24.22 12.93
C GLN A 115 -2.16 -22.98 12.88
N GLU A 116 -2.05 -22.07 13.84
CA GLU A 116 -2.79 -20.80 13.86
C GLU A 116 -2.40 -19.91 12.68
N ASN A 117 -1.11 -19.85 12.34
CA ASN A 117 -0.65 -19.14 11.15
C ASN A 117 -1.14 -19.80 9.85
N SER A 118 -1.23 -21.13 9.78
CA SER A 118 -1.74 -21.83 8.58
C SER A 118 -3.24 -21.63 8.36
N GLU A 119 -4.04 -21.62 9.43
CA GLU A 119 -5.48 -21.28 9.34
C GLU A 119 -5.69 -19.79 9.03
N MET A 120 -4.81 -18.90 9.53
CA MET A 120 -4.86 -17.47 9.24
C MET A 120 -4.36 -17.11 7.84
N ALA A 121 -3.36 -17.81 7.30
CA ALA A 121 -2.73 -17.51 6.01
C ALA A 121 -3.68 -17.69 4.82
N VAL A 122 -4.64 -18.62 4.92
CA VAL A 122 -5.60 -18.88 3.83
C VAL A 122 -6.86 -18.00 3.92
N THR A 123 -7.14 -17.37 5.07
CA THR A 123 -8.46 -16.72 5.31
C THR A 123 -8.43 -15.21 5.56
N LYS A 124 -7.28 -14.58 5.85
CA LYS A 124 -7.23 -13.14 6.14
C LYS A 124 -6.61 -12.31 5.01
N MET A 125 -7.15 -12.45 3.80
CA MET A 125 -7.16 -11.28 2.92
C MET A 125 -7.77 -10.12 3.72
N PRO A 126 -7.18 -8.91 3.75
CA PRO A 126 -7.73 -7.79 4.48
C PRO A 126 -8.97 -7.30 3.73
N TRP A 127 -10.09 -8.02 3.86
CA TRP A 127 -11.37 -7.72 3.24
C TRP A 127 -11.82 -6.30 3.60
N ASN A 128 -11.42 -5.83 4.78
CA ASN A 128 -11.61 -4.47 5.25
C ASN A 128 -10.93 -3.42 4.37
N ALA A 129 -9.83 -3.75 3.67
CA ALA A 129 -9.11 -2.92 2.69
C ALA A 129 -9.63 -3.17 1.26
N ILE A 130 -9.88 -4.42 0.89
CA ILE A 130 -10.24 -4.81 -0.49
C ILE A 130 -11.63 -4.30 -0.88
N TRP A 131 -12.65 -4.48 -0.04
CA TRP A 131 -14.02 -4.09 -0.38
C TRP A 131 -14.19 -2.60 -0.67
N PRO A 132 -13.65 -1.68 0.15
CA PRO A 132 -13.71 -0.24 -0.14
C PRO A 132 -12.99 0.11 -1.43
N CYS A 133 -11.81 -0.47 -1.64
CA CYS A 133 -11.00 -0.29 -2.83
C CYS A 133 -11.76 -0.72 -4.09
N ALA A 134 -12.30 -1.94 -4.10
CA ALA A 134 -13.11 -2.47 -5.19
C ALA A 134 -14.37 -1.63 -5.42
N THR A 135 -15.07 -1.22 -4.35
CA THR A 135 -16.27 -0.38 -4.43
C THR A 135 -15.95 0.98 -5.03
N MET A 136 -14.85 1.60 -4.62
CA MET A 136 -14.45 2.90 -5.10
C MET A 136 -14.02 2.84 -6.57
N VAL A 137 -13.24 1.83 -6.96
CA VAL A 137 -12.90 1.54 -8.37
C VAL A 137 -14.17 1.35 -9.20
N LEU A 138 -15.13 0.56 -8.72
CA LEU A 138 -16.42 0.34 -9.38
C LEU A 138 -17.21 1.65 -9.53
N LEU A 139 -17.28 2.48 -8.49
CA LEU A 139 -17.98 3.77 -8.53
C LEU A 139 -17.36 4.74 -9.52
N ILE A 140 -16.03 4.76 -9.62
CA ILE A 140 -15.34 5.58 -10.61
C ILE A 140 -15.61 5.04 -12.02
N TYR A 141 -15.68 3.73 -12.20
CA TYR A 141 -16.10 3.17 -13.50
C TYR A 141 -17.53 3.51 -13.85
N ILE A 142 -18.45 3.46 -12.89
CA ILE A 142 -19.82 3.92 -13.11
C ILE A 142 -19.81 5.39 -13.49
N TYR A 143 -19.02 6.23 -12.81
CA TYR A 143 -18.86 7.65 -13.15
C TYR A 143 -18.30 7.85 -14.57
N PHE A 144 -17.26 7.13 -14.96
CA PHE A 144 -16.69 7.18 -16.31
C PHE A 144 -17.67 6.69 -17.37
N ALA A 145 -18.31 5.56 -17.14
CA ALA A 145 -19.32 5.00 -18.03
C ALA A 145 -20.49 5.97 -18.17
N MET A 146 -20.97 6.58 -17.08
CA MET A 146 -22.00 7.61 -17.15
C MET A 146 -21.51 8.86 -17.87
N GLY A 147 -20.28 9.33 -17.64
CA GLY A 147 -19.72 10.48 -18.37
C GLY A 147 -19.60 10.23 -19.88
N ILE A 148 -19.26 9.00 -20.27
CA ILE A 148 -19.19 8.58 -21.68
C ILE A 148 -20.59 8.39 -22.27
N LEU A 149 -21.54 7.82 -21.51
CA LEU A 149 -22.86 7.40 -22.00
C LEU A 149 -23.97 8.43 -21.81
N THR A 150 -23.82 9.42 -20.92
CA THR A 150 -24.86 10.41 -20.58
C THR A 150 -24.35 11.84 -20.81
N PRO A 151 -24.39 12.33 -22.05
CA PRO A 151 -23.62 13.51 -22.44
C PRO A 151 -24.17 14.85 -21.98
N HIS A 152 -25.38 14.94 -21.41
CA HIS A 152 -26.10 16.21 -21.26
C HIS A 152 -26.56 16.55 -19.84
N SER A 153 -26.52 15.62 -18.88
CA SER A 153 -27.14 15.83 -17.56
C SER A 153 -26.22 16.51 -16.53
N MET A 154 -24.90 16.47 -16.71
CA MET A 154 -23.94 16.94 -15.69
C MET A 154 -23.17 18.20 -16.08
N GLY A 155 -23.53 18.88 -17.18
CA GLY A 155 -22.83 20.08 -17.64
C GLY A 155 -21.43 19.82 -18.21
N TYR A 156 -21.07 18.55 -18.40
CA TYR A 156 -19.97 18.15 -19.25
C TYR A 156 -20.49 18.20 -20.69
N GLU A 157 -19.95 19.09 -21.54
CA GLU A 157 -20.16 18.90 -22.98
C GLU A 157 -19.50 17.57 -23.35
N PRO A 158 -20.19 16.69 -24.11
CA PRO A 158 -19.53 15.55 -24.69
C PRO A 158 -18.35 16.10 -25.48
N LEU A 159 -17.15 15.61 -25.18
CA LEU A 159 -16.05 15.72 -26.12
C LEU A 159 -16.56 15.12 -27.43
N GLU A 160 -16.82 15.98 -28.43
CA GLU A 160 -17.52 15.61 -29.66
C GLU A 160 -17.05 14.23 -30.15
N PRO A 161 -17.95 13.23 -30.19
CA PRO A 161 -17.62 11.86 -30.59
C PRO A 161 -17.01 11.78 -32.00
N ASP A 162 -17.24 12.79 -32.83
CA ASP A 162 -16.99 12.78 -34.28
C ASP A 162 -15.51 12.75 -34.71
N ARG A 163 -14.54 12.76 -33.77
CA ARG A 163 -13.10 12.71 -34.13
C ARG A 163 -12.22 11.82 -33.26
N ARG A 164 -12.75 11.07 -32.29
CA ARG A 164 -11.90 10.19 -31.49
C ARG A 164 -11.61 8.90 -32.23
N ASP A 165 -10.33 8.64 -32.48
CA ASP A 165 -9.90 7.34 -32.97
C ASP A 165 -10.32 6.27 -31.95
N PRO A 166 -11.19 5.29 -32.29
CA PRO A 166 -11.59 4.24 -31.37
C PRO A 166 -10.40 3.46 -30.82
N ALA A 167 -9.25 3.45 -31.51
CA ALA A 167 -8.02 2.89 -31.00
C ALA A 167 -7.51 3.64 -29.75
N LEU A 168 -7.60 4.97 -29.70
CA LEU A 168 -7.18 5.73 -28.52
C LEU A 168 -8.10 5.48 -27.33
N VAL A 169 -9.41 5.41 -27.55
CA VAL A 169 -10.37 5.07 -26.48
C VAL A 169 -10.07 3.69 -25.92
N LEU A 170 -9.85 2.69 -26.80
CA LEU A 170 -9.45 1.36 -26.37
C LEU A 170 -8.11 1.36 -25.64
N ALA A 171 -7.11 2.10 -26.11
CA ALA A 171 -5.81 2.22 -25.44
C ALA A 171 -5.97 2.76 -24.02
N ALA A 172 -6.75 3.82 -23.84
CA ALA A 172 -7.04 4.41 -22.54
C ALA A 172 -7.78 3.43 -21.62
N VAL A 173 -8.80 2.72 -22.11
CA VAL A 173 -9.51 1.70 -21.32
C VAL A 173 -8.57 0.56 -20.93
N LEU A 174 -7.70 0.11 -21.83
CA LEU A 174 -6.75 -0.97 -21.49
C LEU A 174 -5.79 -0.54 -20.39
N TYR A 175 -5.22 0.66 -20.50
CA TYR A 175 -4.21 1.15 -19.58
C TYR A 175 -4.78 1.59 -18.23
N TRP A 176 -5.87 2.35 -18.24
CA TRP A 176 -6.43 2.95 -17.02
C TRP A 176 -7.42 2.07 -16.29
N VAL A 177 -7.97 1.04 -16.95
CA VAL A 177 -9.08 0.25 -16.39
C VAL A 177 -8.74 -1.22 -16.35
N ALA A 178 -8.61 -1.84 -17.53
CA ALA A 178 -8.52 -3.28 -17.63
C ALA A 178 -7.22 -3.84 -17.03
N MET A 179 -6.09 -3.22 -17.35
CA MET A 179 -4.79 -3.68 -16.87
C MET A 179 -4.66 -3.57 -15.34
N PRO A 180 -4.84 -2.40 -14.68
CA PRO A 180 -4.64 -2.31 -13.24
C PRO A 180 -5.53 -3.27 -12.45
N VAL A 181 -6.79 -3.43 -12.85
CA VAL A 181 -7.70 -4.40 -12.23
C VAL A 181 -7.20 -5.82 -12.41
N ALA A 182 -6.84 -6.21 -13.64
CA ALA A 182 -6.33 -7.54 -13.92
C ALA A 182 -5.04 -7.85 -13.12
N LEU A 183 -4.13 -6.88 -13.03
CA LEU A 183 -2.86 -7.06 -12.31
C LEU A 183 -3.04 -7.11 -10.80
N VAL A 184 -3.91 -6.29 -10.21
CA VAL A 184 -4.26 -6.41 -8.79
C VAL A 184 -4.90 -7.77 -8.51
N SER A 185 -5.86 -8.19 -9.34
CA SER A 185 -6.54 -9.49 -9.18
C SER A 185 -5.59 -10.68 -9.32
N LEU A 186 -4.70 -10.67 -10.31
CA LEU A 186 -3.70 -11.72 -10.50
C LEU A 186 -2.59 -11.66 -9.47
N GLY A 187 -2.26 -10.47 -8.98
CA GLY A 187 -1.27 -10.25 -7.92
C GLY A 187 -1.68 -10.93 -6.61
N PHE A 188 -2.97 -11.08 -6.33
CA PHE A 188 -3.43 -11.86 -5.16
C PHE A 188 -3.13 -13.36 -5.24
N GLY A 189 -2.71 -13.86 -6.41
CA GLY A 189 -2.14 -15.21 -6.55
C GLY A 189 -0.64 -15.28 -6.26
N ALA A 190 -0.02 -14.21 -5.76
CA ALA A 190 1.37 -14.19 -5.33
C ALA A 190 1.58 -15.02 -4.07
N THR A 191 2.79 -15.54 -3.92
CA THR A 191 3.30 -16.11 -2.65
C THR A 191 4.41 -15.22 -2.12
N CYS A 192 4.76 -15.35 -0.84
CA CYS A 192 5.85 -14.56 -0.29
C CYS A 192 7.21 -15.01 -0.83
N GLU A 193 7.34 -16.30 -1.11
CA GLU A 193 8.55 -16.95 -1.59
C GLU A 193 8.78 -16.68 -3.08
N GLU A 194 7.78 -16.92 -3.93
CA GLU A 194 7.93 -16.86 -5.41
C GLU A 194 7.58 -15.50 -6.00
N GLY A 195 6.98 -14.60 -5.20
CA GLY A 195 6.57 -13.27 -5.64
C GLY A 195 5.34 -13.32 -6.55
N ALA A 196 5.29 -12.44 -7.55
CA ALA A 196 4.13 -12.32 -8.43
C ALA A 196 4.08 -13.50 -9.42
N PRO A 197 2.88 -14.06 -9.69
CA PRO A 197 2.77 -15.22 -10.57
C PRO A 197 3.11 -14.84 -12.02
N ASN A 198 3.79 -15.73 -12.74
CA ASN A 198 4.18 -15.53 -14.14
C ASN A 198 2.99 -15.17 -15.06
N LEU A 199 1.80 -15.68 -14.75
CA LEU A 199 0.56 -15.35 -15.46
C LEU A 199 0.25 -13.85 -15.45
N ALA A 200 0.58 -13.15 -14.35
CA ALA A 200 0.37 -11.71 -14.24
C ALA A 200 1.26 -10.92 -15.20
N TYR A 201 2.54 -11.31 -15.32
CA TYR A 201 3.47 -10.72 -16.30
C TYR A 201 3.09 -11.02 -17.75
N ILE A 202 2.61 -12.23 -18.05
CA ILE A 202 2.10 -12.58 -19.37
C ILE A 202 0.89 -11.70 -19.72
N THR A 203 -0.04 -11.57 -18.77
CA THR A 203 -1.25 -10.75 -18.93
C THR A 203 -0.90 -9.28 -19.14
N TYR A 204 0.04 -8.76 -18.35
CA TYR A 204 0.61 -7.43 -18.53
C TYR A 204 1.20 -7.25 -19.93
N GLY A 205 2.05 -8.18 -20.39
CA GLY A 205 2.67 -8.10 -21.70
C GLY A 205 1.66 -8.04 -22.85
N VAL A 206 0.54 -8.76 -22.74
CA VAL A 206 -0.57 -8.68 -23.70
C VAL A 206 -1.23 -7.30 -23.67
N PHE A 207 -1.60 -6.79 -22.48
CA PHE A 207 -2.19 -5.45 -22.37
C PHE A 207 -1.26 -4.36 -22.92
N PHE A 208 0.01 -4.41 -22.55
CA PHE A 208 1.04 -3.50 -23.02
C PHE A 208 1.15 -3.52 -24.54
N ALA A 209 1.26 -4.71 -25.15
CA ALA A 209 1.37 -4.84 -26.60
C ALA A 209 0.13 -4.30 -27.33
N VAL A 210 -1.08 -4.63 -26.87
CA VAL A 210 -2.33 -4.14 -27.49
C VAL A 210 -2.45 -2.63 -27.32
N HIS A 211 -2.15 -2.09 -26.13
CA HIS A 211 -2.16 -0.66 -25.84
C HIS A 211 -1.23 0.11 -26.79
N PHE A 212 0.03 -0.29 -26.90
CA PHE A 212 0.99 0.37 -27.81
C PHE A 212 0.59 0.22 -29.28
N VAL A 213 0.07 -0.92 -29.70
CA VAL A 213 -0.45 -1.10 -31.07
C VAL A 213 -1.59 -0.13 -31.37
N CYS A 214 -2.50 0.10 -30.43
CA CYS A 214 -3.56 1.10 -30.56
C CYS A 214 -3.00 2.52 -30.66
N ILE A 215 -2.00 2.87 -29.84
CA ILE A 215 -1.30 4.15 -29.92
C ILE A 215 -0.63 4.34 -31.28
N PHE A 216 0.13 3.34 -31.76
CA PHE A 216 0.79 3.41 -33.06
C PHE A 216 -0.20 3.58 -34.21
N ARG A 217 -1.36 2.92 -34.16
CA ARG A 217 -2.42 3.11 -35.15
C ARG A 217 -2.96 4.53 -35.14
N ALA A 218 -3.24 5.08 -33.96
CA ALA A 218 -3.70 6.45 -33.82
C ALA A 218 -2.67 7.49 -34.28
N MET A 219 -1.39 7.27 -33.95
CA MET A 219 -0.30 8.12 -34.42
C MET A 219 -0.17 8.11 -35.94
N ARG A 220 -0.38 6.95 -36.59
CA ARG A 220 -0.31 6.84 -38.05
C ARG A 220 -1.39 7.66 -38.75
N GLY A 221 -2.58 7.76 -38.16
CA GLY A 221 -3.70 8.53 -38.72
C GLY A 221 -3.59 10.04 -38.49
N SER A 222 -3.10 10.47 -37.32
CA SER A 222 -3.13 11.87 -36.89
C SER A 222 -1.80 12.63 -37.10
N LEU A 223 -0.64 11.97 -36.99
CA LEU A 223 0.65 12.63 -36.80
C LEU A 223 1.64 12.55 -37.98
N SER A 224 1.19 12.07 -39.14
CA SER A 224 2.06 11.73 -40.28
C SER A 224 2.96 12.88 -40.79
N GLU A 225 2.55 14.15 -40.69
CA GLU A 225 3.34 15.26 -41.28
C GLU A 225 4.25 16.00 -40.29
N LYS A 226 3.80 16.29 -39.06
CA LYS A 226 4.58 17.08 -38.10
C LYS A 226 5.59 16.24 -37.31
N LEU A 227 5.22 15.02 -36.94
CA LEU A 227 6.02 14.15 -36.06
C LEU A 227 7.26 13.57 -36.76
N HIS A 228 7.21 13.45 -38.10
CA HIS A 228 8.34 12.98 -38.91
C HIS A 228 9.59 13.86 -38.79
N LYS A 229 9.44 15.14 -38.43
CA LYS A 229 10.58 16.04 -38.24
C LYS A 229 11.35 15.78 -36.94
N SER A 230 10.85 14.94 -36.02
CA SER A 230 11.51 14.68 -34.74
C SER A 230 11.38 13.22 -34.25
N THR A 231 11.79 12.26 -35.07
CA THR A 231 11.78 10.82 -34.73
C THR A 231 12.46 10.52 -33.38
N ARG A 232 13.56 11.23 -33.05
CA ARG A 232 14.28 11.03 -31.78
C ARG A 232 13.41 11.40 -30.57
N LYS A 233 12.68 12.51 -30.64
CA LYS A 233 11.78 12.94 -29.57
C LYS A 233 10.65 11.92 -29.40
N LEU A 234 10.07 11.45 -30.50
CA LEU A 234 9.03 10.41 -30.45
C LEU A 234 9.52 9.13 -29.78
N VAL A 235 10.68 8.61 -30.17
CA VAL A 235 11.26 7.40 -29.56
C VAL A 235 11.48 7.61 -28.07
N PHE A 236 12.03 8.76 -27.67
CA PHE A 236 12.21 9.09 -26.27
C PHE A 236 10.89 9.11 -25.50
N MET A 237 9.84 9.72 -26.06
CA MET A 237 8.51 9.75 -25.45
C MET A 237 7.92 8.34 -25.28
N LEU A 238 8.08 7.48 -26.28
CA LEU A 238 7.58 6.10 -26.23
C LEU A 238 8.33 5.28 -25.18
N VAL A 239 9.63 5.54 -24.98
CA VAL A 239 10.41 4.90 -23.91
C VAL A 239 9.92 5.37 -22.54
N LEU A 240 9.69 6.68 -22.34
CA LEU A 240 9.12 7.18 -21.10
C LEU A 240 7.72 6.62 -20.83
N ALA A 241 6.86 6.59 -21.86
CA ALA A 241 5.54 5.97 -21.78
C ALA A 241 5.62 4.51 -21.34
N ALA A 242 6.56 3.75 -21.91
CA ALA A 242 6.76 2.37 -21.55
C ALA A 242 7.22 2.23 -20.09
N LEU A 243 8.14 3.08 -19.63
CA LEU A 243 8.59 3.10 -18.24
C LEU A 243 7.47 3.42 -17.25
N GLU A 244 6.63 4.42 -17.53
CA GLU A 244 5.45 4.73 -16.71
C GLU A 244 4.46 3.56 -16.69
N HIS A 245 4.31 2.87 -17.82
CA HIS A 245 3.45 1.71 -17.91
C HIS A 245 4.00 0.48 -17.17
N PHE A 246 5.33 0.35 -17.06
CA PHE A 246 5.97 -0.66 -16.21
C PHE A 246 5.80 -0.32 -14.73
N ASP A 247 6.02 0.94 -14.35
CA ASP A 247 5.87 1.46 -12.97
C ASP A 247 4.45 1.24 -12.44
N MET A 248 3.44 1.63 -13.22
CA MET A 248 2.03 1.41 -12.89
C MET A 248 1.69 -0.08 -12.72
N ALA A 249 2.26 -0.93 -13.59
CA ALA A 249 2.02 -2.36 -13.52
C ALA A 249 2.71 -3.02 -12.33
N SER A 250 3.95 -2.61 -12.03
CA SER A 250 4.68 -3.12 -10.88
C SER A 250 4.05 -2.67 -9.57
N ASP A 251 3.55 -1.45 -9.50
CA ASP A 251 2.78 -0.94 -8.35
C ASP A 251 1.48 -1.72 -8.13
N ALA A 252 0.74 -2.02 -9.21
CA ALA A 252 -0.46 -2.84 -9.15
C ALA A 252 -0.15 -4.26 -8.64
N LEU A 253 0.89 -4.91 -9.19
CA LEU A 253 1.30 -6.25 -8.76
C LEU A 253 1.81 -6.26 -7.32
N PHE A 254 2.51 -5.21 -6.91
CA PHE A 254 3.02 -5.06 -5.56
C PHE A 254 1.93 -5.12 -4.50
N THR A 255 0.71 -4.64 -4.79
CA THR A 255 -0.42 -4.78 -3.85
C THR A 255 -0.74 -6.24 -3.53
N GLY A 256 -0.61 -7.13 -4.51
CA GLY A 256 -0.82 -8.57 -4.34
C GLY A 256 0.36 -9.27 -3.67
N THR A 257 1.59 -8.97 -4.08
CA THR A 257 2.79 -9.58 -3.46
C THR A 257 2.95 -9.15 -2.00
N SER A 258 2.62 -7.90 -1.68
CA SER A 258 2.61 -7.42 -0.30
C SER A 258 1.51 -8.06 0.54
N ALA A 259 0.37 -8.43 -0.05
CA ALA A 259 -0.68 -9.21 0.61
C ALA A 259 -0.18 -10.59 0.99
N ALA A 260 0.55 -11.27 0.11
CA ALA A 260 1.09 -12.60 0.35
C ALA A 260 2.08 -12.67 1.53
N CYS A 261 2.90 -11.63 1.76
CA CYS A 261 3.83 -11.56 2.90
C CYS A 261 3.28 -10.77 4.10
N SER A 262 2.01 -10.35 4.07
CA SER A 262 1.54 -9.30 4.98
C SER A 262 1.55 -9.76 6.44
N ALA A 263 1.23 -11.03 6.70
CA ALA A 263 1.16 -11.55 8.07
C ALA A 263 2.54 -11.49 8.76
N GLU A 264 3.58 -11.81 8.01
CA GLU A 264 4.95 -11.94 8.48
C GLU A 264 5.64 -10.59 8.66
N ILE A 265 5.41 -9.65 7.75
CA ILE A 265 6.12 -8.37 7.76
C ILE A 265 5.41 -7.28 8.55
N THR A 266 4.10 -7.40 8.80
CA THR A 266 3.34 -6.34 9.49
C THR A 266 3.87 -6.11 10.90
N GLY A 267 4.16 -7.17 11.67
CA GLY A 267 4.70 -7.04 13.03
C GLY A 267 6.04 -6.30 13.05
N LEU A 268 6.97 -6.74 12.20
CA LEU A 268 8.30 -6.11 12.05
C LEU A 268 8.19 -4.66 11.59
N TRP A 269 7.28 -4.39 10.65
CA TRP A 269 7.03 -3.04 10.18
C TRP A 269 6.51 -2.15 11.31
N LEU A 270 5.53 -2.61 12.10
CA LEU A 270 4.95 -1.87 13.22
C LEU A 270 5.98 -1.56 14.32
N GLN A 271 6.93 -2.44 14.59
CA GLN A 271 8.00 -2.21 15.55
C GLN A 271 8.90 -1.02 15.20
N SER A 272 8.95 -0.62 13.91
CA SER A 272 9.74 0.55 13.48
C SER A 272 9.03 1.90 13.66
N TRP A 273 7.72 1.89 13.94
CA TRP A 273 6.92 3.13 14.03
C TRP A 273 7.01 3.89 15.35
N PRO A 274 7.25 3.29 16.54
CA PRO A 274 7.40 4.05 17.78
C PRO A 274 8.48 5.14 17.72
N ASP A 275 9.53 4.93 16.93
CA ASP A 275 10.64 5.87 16.76
C ASP A 275 10.33 7.00 15.75
N VAL A 276 9.27 6.85 14.96
CA VAL A 276 8.84 7.88 14.00
C VAL A 276 8.04 8.96 14.76
N PRO A 277 8.32 10.26 14.58
CA PRO A 277 7.52 11.32 15.17
C PRO A 277 6.03 11.17 14.82
N GLY A 278 5.18 10.98 15.85
CA GLY A 278 3.74 10.73 15.68
C GLY A 278 3.37 9.27 15.38
N GLY A 279 4.34 8.36 15.29
CA GLY A 279 4.10 6.95 14.95
C GLY A 279 3.28 6.20 15.98
N GLY A 280 3.31 6.59 17.26
CA GLY A 280 2.39 6.03 18.28
C GLY A 280 0.90 6.22 17.95
N LEU A 281 0.53 7.27 17.22
CA LEU A 281 -0.84 7.48 16.72
C LEU A 281 -1.14 6.60 15.49
N MET A 282 -0.10 6.26 14.72
CA MET A 282 -0.22 5.46 13.50
C MET A 282 -0.25 3.95 13.79
N VAL A 283 0.47 3.46 14.81
CA VAL A 283 0.55 2.02 15.11
C VAL A 283 -0.81 1.32 15.22
N PRO A 284 -1.82 1.82 15.96
CA PRO A 284 -3.14 1.17 16.03
C PRO A 284 -3.89 1.14 14.70
N MET A 285 -3.60 2.09 13.82
CA MET A 285 -4.18 2.18 12.49
C MET A 285 -3.50 1.22 11.52
N LEU A 286 -2.17 1.22 11.53
CA LEU A 286 -1.35 0.36 10.70
C LEU A 286 -1.50 -1.12 11.08
N SER A 287 -1.72 -1.42 12.37
CA SER A 287 -1.99 -2.80 12.81
C SER A 287 -3.32 -3.33 12.31
N LYS A 288 -4.34 -2.48 12.20
CA LYS A 288 -5.64 -2.85 11.64
C LYS A 288 -5.62 -3.01 10.12
N LEU A 289 -4.85 -2.17 9.42
CA LEU A 289 -4.74 -2.24 7.96
C LEU A 289 -3.80 -3.36 7.51
N GLY A 290 -2.77 -3.65 8.31
CA GLY A 290 -1.64 -4.46 7.87
C GLY A 290 -0.80 -3.74 6.81
N PHE A 291 0.36 -4.32 6.51
CA PHE A 291 1.26 -3.80 5.49
C PHE A 291 0.59 -3.77 4.10
N SER A 292 -0.10 -4.85 3.73
CA SER A 292 -0.79 -4.97 2.44
C SER A 292 -1.97 -4.02 2.28
N GLY A 293 -2.75 -3.80 3.35
CA GLY A 293 -3.82 -2.81 3.33
C GLY A 293 -3.29 -1.41 3.06
N VAL A 294 -2.13 -1.07 3.63
CA VAL A 294 -1.45 0.20 3.34
C VAL A 294 -0.94 0.24 1.91
N ALA A 295 -0.31 -0.82 1.40
CA ALA A 295 0.16 -0.91 0.01
C ALA A 295 -0.97 -0.69 -1.00
N LEU A 296 -2.07 -1.44 -0.85
CA LEU A 296 -3.26 -1.33 -1.69
C LEU A 296 -3.86 0.07 -1.62
N THR A 297 -3.97 0.62 -0.41
CA THR A 297 -4.53 1.96 -0.21
C THR A 297 -3.66 3.02 -0.89
N LEU A 298 -2.33 2.96 -0.74
CA LEU A 298 -1.42 3.91 -1.38
C LEU A 298 -1.45 3.80 -2.91
N PHE A 299 -1.45 2.58 -3.46
CA PHE A 299 -1.60 2.38 -4.89
C PHE A 299 -2.89 3.03 -5.41
N ILE A 300 -4.00 2.73 -4.76
CA ILE A 300 -5.30 3.20 -5.22
C ILE A 300 -5.43 4.72 -5.11
N THR A 301 -4.95 5.31 -4.03
CA THR A 301 -5.17 6.74 -3.74
C THR A 301 -4.12 7.66 -4.30
N ASN A 302 -2.89 7.18 -4.51
CA ASN A 302 -1.78 8.02 -4.98
C ASN A 302 -1.38 7.75 -6.43
N ALA A 303 -1.55 6.52 -6.93
CA ALA A 303 -1.31 6.22 -8.34
C ALA A 303 -2.63 6.18 -9.12
N TYR A 304 -3.53 5.26 -8.76
CA TYR A 304 -4.68 4.94 -9.60
C TYR A 304 -5.72 6.07 -9.69
N LEU A 305 -6.23 6.55 -8.56
CA LEU A 305 -7.26 7.59 -8.49
C LEU A 305 -6.84 8.92 -9.10
N PRO A 306 -5.67 9.50 -8.76
CA PRO A 306 -5.28 10.81 -9.29
C PRO A 306 -5.11 10.77 -10.80
N GLN A 307 -4.58 9.67 -11.32
CA GLN A 307 -4.46 9.43 -12.75
C GLN A 307 -5.82 9.29 -13.42
N LEU A 308 -6.71 8.45 -12.86
CA LEU A 308 -8.04 8.20 -13.40
C LEU A 308 -8.89 9.47 -13.41
N LEU A 309 -8.91 10.22 -12.32
CA LEU A 309 -9.68 11.47 -12.21
C LEU A 309 -8.99 12.68 -12.85
N SER A 310 -7.78 12.51 -13.38
CA SER A 310 -6.94 13.61 -13.89
C SER A 310 -6.89 14.79 -12.90
N VAL A 311 -6.79 14.49 -11.58
CA VAL A 311 -6.84 15.52 -10.52
C VAL A 311 -5.67 16.46 -10.71
N LEU A 312 -5.98 17.74 -11.00
CA LEU A 312 -4.97 18.80 -11.04
C LEU A 312 -4.25 18.86 -9.70
N SER A 313 -2.94 18.76 -9.74
CA SER A 313 -2.12 18.57 -8.54
C SER A 313 -2.03 19.74 -7.59
N PHE A 314 -2.65 20.88 -7.92
CA PHE A 314 -2.91 21.91 -6.91
C PHE A 314 -3.76 21.37 -5.75
N PHE A 315 -4.66 20.43 -6.03
CA PHE A 315 -5.45 19.76 -5.01
C PHE A 315 -4.74 18.56 -4.41
N ALA A 316 -3.65 18.07 -4.98
CA ALA A 316 -3.04 16.83 -4.52
C ALA A 316 -2.51 16.90 -3.07
N PRO A 317 -2.00 18.03 -2.51
CA PRO A 317 -1.72 18.14 -1.08
C PRO A 317 -3.00 18.11 -0.23
N PHE A 318 -4.08 18.70 -0.71
CA PHE A 318 -5.38 18.67 -0.04
C PHE A 318 -5.98 17.27 -0.10
N VAL A 319 -5.92 16.60 -1.25
CA VAL A 319 -6.34 15.21 -1.46
C VAL A 319 -5.48 14.29 -0.61
N ALA A 320 -4.16 14.50 -0.52
CA ALA A 320 -3.26 13.73 0.35
C ALA A 320 -3.55 13.95 1.85
N LEU A 321 -3.82 15.20 2.27
CA LEU A 321 -4.20 15.51 3.65
C LEU A 321 -5.57 14.90 4.00
N VAL A 322 -6.55 15.09 3.12
CA VAL A 322 -7.88 14.52 3.26
C VAL A 322 -7.79 13.00 3.23
N PHE A 323 -6.95 12.43 2.39
CA PHE A 323 -6.64 11.01 2.36
C PHE A 323 -6.06 10.52 3.69
N LEU A 324 -5.06 11.19 4.25
CA LEU A 324 -4.47 10.84 5.53
C LEU A 324 -5.53 10.90 6.65
N LEU A 325 -6.38 11.93 6.65
CA LEU A 325 -7.53 12.04 7.54
C LEU A 325 -8.54 10.90 7.34
N LEU A 326 -8.79 10.50 6.09
CA LEU A 326 -9.73 9.44 5.74
C LEU A 326 -9.21 8.06 6.14
N VAL A 327 -7.91 7.80 5.98
CA VAL A 327 -7.31 6.54 6.44
C VAL A 327 -7.31 6.49 7.97
N MET A 328 -7.10 7.64 8.65
CA MET A 328 -7.27 7.72 10.10
C MET A 328 -8.73 7.46 10.52
N LEU A 329 -9.71 8.05 9.83
CA LEU A 329 -11.15 7.80 10.09
C LEU A 329 -11.53 6.35 9.82
N TRP A 330 -11.01 5.75 8.75
CA TRP A 330 -11.21 4.35 8.40
C TRP A 330 -10.70 3.44 9.50
N ALA A 331 -9.47 3.64 9.95
CA ALA A 331 -8.90 2.81 11.01
C ALA A 331 -9.59 3.02 12.37
N ALA A 332 -10.09 4.23 12.64
CA ALA A 332 -10.78 4.55 13.88
C ALA A 332 -12.23 4.01 13.92
N PHE A 333 -13.00 4.18 12.84
CA PHE A 333 -14.45 3.99 12.82
C PHE A 333 -14.92 2.87 11.88
N GLY A 334 -13.99 2.16 11.23
CA GLY A 334 -14.29 1.10 10.27
C GLY A 334 -14.43 1.61 8.84
N TRP A 335 -14.42 0.66 7.90
CA TRP A 335 -14.31 0.94 6.48
C TRP A 335 -15.50 1.66 5.88
N LEU A 336 -16.72 1.42 6.38
CA LEU A 336 -17.93 2.07 5.89
C LEU A 336 -17.88 3.58 6.09
N VAL A 337 -17.41 4.04 7.25
CA VAL A 337 -17.29 5.47 7.57
C VAL A 337 -16.19 6.10 6.72
N GLY A 338 -15.03 5.45 6.61
CA GLY A 338 -13.93 5.89 5.74
C GLY A 338 -14.36 6.01 4.27
N LEU A 339 -15.07 5.00 3.74
CA LEU A 339 -15.58 4.99 2.38
C LEU A 339 -16.62 6.08 2.15
N ALA A 340 -17.59 6.24 3.06
CA ALA A 340 -18.61 7.28 2.94
C ALA A 340 -17.98 8.69 2.93
N ALA A 341 -16.97 8.91 3.78
CA ALA A 341 -16.24 10.17 3.81
C ALA A 341 -15.39 10.38 2.54
N MET A 342 -14.74 9.34 2.02
CA MET A 342 -14.04 9.36 0.72
C MET A 342 -14.99 9.76 -0.41
N LEU A 343 -16.11 9.06 -0.55
CA LEU A 343 -17.10 9.33 -1.58
C LEU A 343 -17.71 10.72 -1.45
N SER A 344 -17.88 11.22 -0.22
CA SER A 344 -18.36 12.58 0.03
C SER A 344 -17.35 13.63 -0.41
N VAL A 345 -16.05 13.43 -0.14
CA VAL A 345 -14.99 14.35 -0.58
C VAL A 345 -14.86 14.33 -2.10
N TYR A 346 -14.76 13.15 -2.71
CA TYR A 346 -14.67 13.05 -4.17
C TYR A 346 -15.92 13.57 -4.86
N GLY A 347 -17.10 13.22 -4.36
CA GLY A 347 -18.38 13.75 -4.83
C GLY A 347 -18.44 15.27 -4.70
N PHE A 348 -17.97 15.84 -3.59
CA PHE A 348 -17.88 17.28 -3.41
C PHE A 348 -16.91 17.91 -4.42
N VAL A 349 -15.69 17.38 -4.58
CA VAL A 349 -14.70 17.89 -5.54
C VAL A 349 -15.28 17.88 -6.96
N ILE A 350 -15.83 16.74 -7.40
CA ILE A 350 -16.41 16.54 -8.73
C ILE A 350 -17.61 17.48 -8.96
N CYS A 351 -18.51 17.62 -7.98
CA CYS A 351 -19.73 18.43 -8.14
C CYS A 351 -19.53 19.93 -7.86
N SER A 352 -18.41 20.31 -7.23
CA SER A 352 -18.13 21.70 -6.88
C SER A 352 -17.76 22.56 -8.10
N ARG A 353 -17.71 23.89 -7.91
CA ARG A 353 -17.12 24.81 -8.91
C ARG A 353 -15.65 24.50 -9.19
N ILE A 354 -14.95 23.89 -8.22
CA ILE A 354 -13.56 23.49 -8.37
C ILE A 354 -13.44 22.36 -9.39
N GLY A 355 -14.26 21.32 -9.28
CA GLY A 355 -14.27 20.21 -10.24
C GLY A 355 -14.59 20.66 -11.66
N ARG A 356 -15.53 21.60 -11.82
CA ARG A 356 -15.78 22.26 -13.12
C ARG A 356 -14.55 22.98 -13.66
N GLY A 357 -13.92 23.84 -12.86
CA GLY A 357 -12.70 24.53 -13.30
C GLY A 357 -11.56 23.59 -13.63
N GLN A 358 -11.44 22.45 -12.92
CA GLN A 358 -10.49 21.40 -13.26
C GLN A 358 -10.81 20.78 -14.63
N MET A 359 -12.08 20.48 -14.89
CA MET A 359 -12.49 19.92 -16.16
C MET A 359 -12.30 20.91 -17.31
N ASP A 360 -12.57 22.20 -17.10
CA ASP A 360 -12.32 23.25 -18.10
C ASP A 360 -10.84 23.30 -18.49
N VAL A 361 -9.94 23.25 -17.50
CA VAL A 361 -8.49 23.18 -17.73
C VAL A 361 -8.10 21.87 -18.43
N PHE A 362 -8.75 20.76 -18.07
CA PHE A 362 -8.53 19.49 -18.74
C PHE A 362 -8.99 19.53 -20.21
N HIS A 363 -10.15 20.12 -20.51
CA HIS A 363 -10.63 20.34 -21.88
C HIS A 363 -9.67 21.23 -22.66
N GLU A 364 -9.24 22.35 -22.08
CA GLU A 364 -8.28 23.26 -22.72
C GLU A 364 -6.94 22.56 -23.03
N ALA A 365 -6.47 21.73 -22.09
CA ALA A 365 -5.27 20.91 -22.26
C ALA A 365 -5.46 19.86 -23.38
N VAL A 366 -6.58 19.12 -23.34
CA VAL A 366 -6.94 18.10 -24.32
C VAL A 366 -7.24 18.70 -25.68
N ASP A 367 -7.64 19.95 -25.82
CA ASP A 367 -7.92 20.52 -27.15
C ASP A 367 -6.66 20.88 -27.95
N SER A 368 -5.48 20.83 -27.32
CA SER A 368 -4.21 20.93 -28.05
C SER A 368 -3.80 19.58 -28.67
N GLU A 369 -3.61 19.56 -30.00
CA GLU A 369 -3.38 18.34 -30.81
C GLU A 369 -2.30 17.40 -30.26
N ASP A 370 -1.20 17.96 -29.74
CA ASP A 370 -0.05 17.20 -29.23
C ASP A 370 -0.31 16.60 -27.82
N LEU A 371 -1.15 17.25 -27.01
CA LEU A 371 -1.45 16.82 -25.65
C LEU A 371 -2.54 15.74 -25.60
N ARG A 372 -3.42 15.67 -26.62
CA ARG A 372 -4.34 14.53 -26.81
C ARG A 372 -3.56 13.24 -26.82
N LEU A 373 -2.48 13.17 -27.58
CA LEU A 373 -1.70 11.94 -27.64
C LEU A 373 -1.00 11.65 -26.30
N ALA A 374 -0.40 12.67 -25.68
CA ALA A 374 0.31 12.56 -24.40
C ALA A 374 -0.59 11.99 -23.28
N PHE A 375 -1.80 12.55 -23.09
CA PHE A 375 -2.74 12.10 -22.06
C PHE A 375 -3.26 10.68 -22.29
N TYR A 376 -3.50 10.28 -23.54
CA TYR A 376 -4.01 8.95 -23.88
C TYR A 376 -2.93 7.86 -23.80
N VAL A 377 -1.66 8.24 -23.94
CA VAL A 377 -0.51 7.35 -23.86
C VAL A 377 0.02 7.23 -22.42
N GLY A 378 -0.54 7.99 -21.48
CA GLY A 378 0.01 8.14 -20.13
C GLY A 378 1.28 8.99 -20.08
N ALA A 379 1.96 9.19 -21.23
CA ALA A 379 3.19 9.92 -21.37
C ALA A 379 3.00 11.42 -21.13
N GLU A 380 3.30 11.88 -19.91
CA GLU A 380 3.40 13.30 -19.62
C GLU A 380 4.69 13.86 -20.21
N VAL A 381 4.66 14.22 -21.49
CA VAL A 381 5.68 15.12 -22.02
C VAL A 381 5.07 16.49 -22.15
N GLY A 382 5.22 17.24 -21.06
CA GLY A 382 5.11 18.68 -21.10
C GLY A 382 6.17 19.20 -22.07
N GLU A 383 5.79 19.39 -23.33
CA GLU A 383 6.56 20.25 -24.19
C GLU A 383 6.42 21.66 -23.60
N LEU A 384 7.46 22.08 -22.88
CA LEU A 384 7.58 23.43 -22.34
C LEU A 384 7.58 24.39 -23.52
N ARG A 385 6.38 24.81 -23.92
CA ARG A 385 6.22 25.82 -24.95
C ARG A 385 6.96 27.05 -24.44
N GLN A 386 8.05 27.41 -25.11
CA GLN A 386 9.02 28.44 -24.73
C GLN A 386 8.46 29.88 -24.66
N GLY A 387 7.14 30.05 -24.62
CA GLY A 387 6.46 31.34 -24.48
C GLY A 387 5.06 31.26 -23.86
N GLY A 388 4.74 30.19 -23.13
CA GLY A 388 3.48 30.08 -22.40
C GLY A 388 3.43 31.00 -21.17
N ASP A 389 2.22 31.47 -20.85
CA ASP A 389 1.95 32.29 -19.66
C ASP A 389 2.49 31.63 -18.38
N PHE A 390 2.96 32.43 -17.43
CA PHE A 390 3.64 32.01 -16.20
C PHE A 390 2.78 31.01 -15.39
N GLY A 391 1.46 31.20 -15.44
CA GLY A 391 0.48 30.31 -14.82
C GLY A 391 0.44 28.91 -15.41
N ALA A 392 0.68 28.71 -16.71
CA ALA A 392 0.68 27.38 -17.32
C ALA A 392 1.90 26.56 -16.89
N GLN A 393 3.10 27.15 -16.91
CA GLN A 393 4.32 26.44 -16.52
C GLN A 393 4.37 26.14 -15.02
N GLY A 394 3.90 27.06 -14.16
CA GLY A 394 3.80 26.83 -12.72
C GLY A 394 2.88 25.65 -12.39
N ARG A 395 1.75 25.53 -13.11
CA ARG A 395 0.82 24.40 -12.98
C ARG A 395 1.48 23.07 -13.33
N VAL A 396 2.21 22.99 -14.45
CA VAL A 396 2.91 21.74 -14.85
C VAL A 396 3.93 21.29 -13.81
N VAL A 397 4.74 22.21 -13.26
CA VAL A 397 5.73 21.87 -12.22
C VAL A 397 5.07 21.31 -10.97
N LEU A 398 3.97 21.94 -10.53
CA LEU A 398 3.22 21.45 -9.39
C LEU A 398 2.62 20.06 -9.69
N ILE A 399 2.19 19.84 -10.94
CA ILE A 399 1.61 18.57 -11.38
C ILE A 399 2.59 17.41 -11.30
N VAL A 400 3.67 17.55 -12.05
CA VAL A 400 4.73 16.54 -12.08
C VAL A 400 5.35 16.39 -10.69
N GLY A 401 5.48 17.49 -9.95
CA GLY A 401 6.02 17.49 -8.60
C GLY A 401 5.19 16.67 -7.62
N THR A 402 3.86 16.86 -7.59
CA THR A 402 3.06 16.10 -6.63
C THR A 402 2.94 14.63 -7.03
N ARG A 403 2.91 14.32 -8.32
CA ARG A 403 3.00 12.93 -8.78
C ARG A 403 4.31 12.29 -8.34
N LEU A 404 5.45 12.97 -8.58
CA LEU A 404 6.74 12.48 -8.11
C LEU A 404 6.72 12.10 -6.63
N VAL A 405 6.13 12.95 -5.77
CA VAL A 405 6.08 12.69 -4.33
C VAL A 405 5.07 11.60 -3.95
N LEU A 406 3.82 11.72 -4.39
CA LEU A 406 2.74 10.82 -3.94
C LEU A 406 2.74 9.49 -4.68
N GLU A 407 2.86 9.54 -6.01
CA GLU A 407 2.78 8.37 -6.88
C GLU A 407 4.06 7.54 -6.77
N ASN A 408 5.23 8.18 -6.94
CA ASN A 408 6.49 7.45 -7.06
C ASN A 408 7.23 7.30 -5.74
N LEU A 409 7.56 8.39 -5.03
CA LEU A 409 8.43 8.28 -3.83
C LEU A 409 7.81 7.48 -2.71
N LEU A 410 6.51 7.67 -2.44
CA LEU A 410 5.84 6.98 -1.35
C LEU A 410 5.69 5.48 -1.65
N GLN A 411 5.39 5.11 -2.89
CA GLN A 411 5.36 3.70 -3.30
C GLN A 411 6.75 3.08 -3.32
N LEU A 412 7.77 3.76 -3.84
CA LEU A 412 9.16 3.29 -3.80
C LEU A 412 9.67 3.10 -2.37
N TRP A 413 9.31 4.02 -1.47
CA TRP A 413 9.62 3.88 -0.04
C TRP A 413 8.96 2.64 0.55
N LEU A 414 7.70 2.36 0.19
CA LEU A 414 7.01 1.18 0.68
C LEU A 414 7.57 -0.11 0.06
N GLN A 415 7.82 -0.15 -1.26
CA GLN A 415 8.40 -1.30 -1.97
C GLN A 415 9.81 -1.62 -1.47
N SER A 416 10.66 -0.62 -1.23
CA SER A 416 11.99 -0.85 -0.65
C SER A 416 11.91 -1.33 0.80
N SER A 417 10.92 -0.88 1.57
CA SER A 417 10.69 -1.38 2.93
C SER A 417 10.16 -2.81 2.91
N TYR A 418 9.27 -3.15 1.98
CA TYR A 418 8.82 -4.51 1.74
C TYR A 418 10.00 -5.43 1.43
N LEU A 419 10.81 -5.10 0.42
CA LEU A 419 11.97 -5.91 0.02
C LEU A 419 12.92 -6.15 1.20
N SER A 420 13.15 -5.12 2.02
CA SER A 420 13.99 -5.22 3.21
C SER A 420 13.42 -6.17 4.26
N LEU A 421 12.12 -6.09 4.56
CA LEU A 421 11.47 -6.87 5.62
C LEU A 421 11.15 -8.31 5.22
N SER A 422 11.06 -8.59 3.92
CA SER A 422 10.75 -9.92 3.38
C SER A 422 11.95 -10.61 2.73
N PHE A 423 13.14 -9.99 2.78
CA PHE A 423 14.31 -10.43 2.04
C PHE A 423 14.66 -11.91 2.26
N ASP A 424 14.67 -12.35 3.52
CA ASP A 424 15.01 -13.73 3.90
C ASP A 424 13.97 -14.77 3.50
N ARG A 425 12.73 -14.34 3.28
CA ARG A 425 11.62 -15.23 2.92
C ARG A 425 11.44 -15.38 1.42
N MET A 426 11.88 -14.39 0.65
CA MET A 426 11.82 -14.43 -0.81
C MET A 426 12.87 -15.37 -1.38
N ASP A 427 12.51 -16.09 -2.43
CA ASP A 427 13.49 -16.74 -3.29
C ASP A 427 14.26 -15.69 -4.11
N ASP A 428 15.32 -16.15 -4.80
CA ASP A 428 16.13 -15.25 -5.62
C ASP A 428 15.34 -14.62 -6.78
N TYR A 429 14.30 -15.30 -7.28
CA TYR A 429 13.48 -14.82 -8.38
C TYR A 429 12.56 -13.66 -7.94
N ALA A 430 11.86 -13.81 -6.83
CA ALA A 430 11.02 -12.80 -6.19
C ALA A 430 11.85 -11.58 -5.77
N ARG A 431 13.06 -11.77 -5.23
CA ARG A 431 14.00 -10.67 -4.94
C ARG A 431 14.32 -9.88 -6.20
N TRP A 432 14.61 -10.57 -7.31
CA TRP A 432 14.88 -9.93 -8.59
C TRP A 432 13.66 -9.19 -9.15
N GLN A 433 12.45 -9.75 -9.03
CA GLN A 433 11.21 -9.08 -9.42
C GLN A 433 11.00 -7.77 -8.64
N ALA A 434 11.11 -7.83 -7.31
CA ALA A 434 10.96 -6.66 -6.44
C ALA A 434 12.05 -5.61 -6.72
N MET A 435 13.30 -6.03 -6.91
CA MET A 435 14.38 -5.12 -7.32
C MET A 435 14.10 -4.46 -8.67
N ALA A 436 13.65 -5.22 -9.67
CA ALA A 436 13.34 -4.69 -10.99
C ALA A 436 12.22 -3.64 -10.92
N SER A 437 11.17 -3.90 -10.12
CA SER A 437 10.13 -2.92 -9.80
C SER A 437 10.71 -1.61 -9.25
N ILE A 438 11.54 -1.71 -8.20
CA ILE A 438 12.14 -0.54 -7.57
C ILE A 438 13.04 0.23 -8.54
N VAL A 439 13.82 -0.47 -9.38
CA VAL A 439 14.67 0.16 -10.40
C VAL A 439 13.84 0.91 -11.43
N VAL A 440 12.75 0.30 -11.92
CA VAL A 440 11.82 0.96 -12.86
C VAL A 440 11.24 2.21 -12.24
N GLY A 441 10.72 2.12 -11.01
CA GLY A 441 10.15 3.29 -10.33
C GLY A 441 11.19 4.37 -10.05
N LEU A 442 12.43 4.01 -9.70
CA LEU A 442 13.54 4.97 -9.56
C LEU A 442 13.84 5.68 -10.89
N LEU A 443 13.78 4.98 -12.02
CA LEU A 443 13.99 5.57 -13.35
C LEU A 443 12.84 6.52 -13.72
N VAL A 444 11.59 6.14 -13.49
CA VAL A 444 10.41 7.00 -13.73
C VAL A 444 10.47 8.24 -12.86
N ALA A 445 10.69 8.07 -11.56
CA ALA A 445 10.79 9.16 -10.61
C ALA A 445 11.98 10.09 -10.91
N GLY A 446 13.13 9.52 -11.27
CA GLY A 446 14.30 10.29 -11.72
C GLY A 446 14.02 11.09 -12.99
N GLY A 447 13.30 10.51 -13.94
CA GLY A 447 12.83 11.18 -15.15
C GLY A 447 11.92 12.37 -14.85
N LYS A 448 10.88 12.18 -14.02
CA LYS A 448 9.97 13.24 -13.56
C LYS A 448 10.72 14.33 -12.77
N GLY A 449 11.63 13.94 -11.88
CA GLY A 449 12.49 14.86 -11.13
C GLY A 449 13.40 15.70 -12.03
N PHE A 450 13.99 15.09 -13.06
CA PHE A 450 14.80 15.80 -14.05
C PHE A 450 13.98 16.81 -14.86
N GLN A 451 12.75 16.46 -15.27
CA GLN A 451 11.86 17.39 -15.96
C GLN A 451 11.55 18.62 -15.08
N ILE A 452 11.20 18.42 -13.80
CA ILE A 452 10.95 19.51 -12.85
C ILE A 452 12.19 20.40 -12.71
N ALA A 453 13.37 19.79 -12.52
CA ALA A 453 14.63 20.50 -12.38
C ALA A 453 14.95 21.31 -13.65
N ALA A 454 14.74 20.75 -14.84
CA ALA A 454 14.98 21.45 -16.11
C ALA A 454 14.06 22.67 -16.25
N VAL A 455 12.76 22.56 -15.92
CA VAL A 455 11.83 23.70 -15.92
C VAL A 455 12.32 24.78 -14.97
N PHE A 456 12.74 24.39 -13.76
CA PHE A 456 13.17 25.30 -12.73
C PHE A 456 14.48 26.02 -13.11
N VAL A 457 15.48 25.30 -13.60
CA VAL A 457 16.75 25.85 -14.08
C VAL A 457 16.52 26.81 -15.25
N LEU A 458 15.66 26.45 -16.21
CA LEU A 458 15.32 27.32 -17.34
C LEU A 458 14.63 28.60 -16.85
N LYS A 459 13.72 28.50 -15.86
CA LYS A 459 13.08 29.66 -15.24
C LYS A 459 14.06 30.55 -14.47
N LEU A 460 14.99 29.96 -13.72
CA LEU A 460 16.03 30.75 -13.03
C LEU A 460 16.95 31.46 -14.02
N ALA A 461 17.34 30.79 -15.11
CA ALA A 461 18.20 31.34 -16.14
C ALA A 461 17.53 32.49 -16.93
N THR A 462 16.21 32.41 -17.16
CA THR A 462 15.46 33.41 -17.94
C THR A 462 14.82 34.51 -17.08
N GLY A 463 14.46 34.20 -15.83
CA GLY A 463 13.67 35.08 -14.95
C GLY A 463 14.48 36.02 -14.05
N THR A 464 15.79 35.79 -13.90
CA THR A 464 16.67 36.57 -13.01
C THR A 464 16.75 38.06 -13.36
N GLY A 465 16.44 38.47 -14.60
CA GLY A 465 16.42 39.88 -14.99
C GLY A 465 15.11 40.64 -14.72
N ARG A 466 13.96 39.96 -14.62
CA ARG A 466 12.62 40.60 -14.55
C ARG A 466 11.92 40.41 -13.21
N ALA A 467 12.06 39.24 -12.59
CA ALA A 467 11.37 38.90 -11.35
C ALA A 467 11.83 39.75 -10.14
N VAL A 468 13.09 40.18 -10.12
CA VAL A 468 13.63 41.06 -9.06
C VAL A 468 12.97 42.45 -9.07
N ARG A 469 12.40 42.87 -10.21
CA ARG A 469 11.83 44.21 -10.36
C ARG A 469 10.39 44.34 -9.86
N GLU A 470 9.62 43.25 -9.84
CA GLU A 470 8.17 43.29 -9.56
C GLU A 470 7.74 42.54 -8.29
N CYS A 471 8.67 41.91 -7.55
CA CYS A 471 8.47 41.39 -6.19
C CYS A 471 7.10 40.71 -5.93
N ASP A 472 6.66 39.86 -6.85
CA ASP A 472 5.45 39.07 -6.66
C ASP A 472 5.69 37.97 -5.61
N ILE A 473 5.05 38.12 -4.46
CA ILE A 473 5.13 37.18 -3.33
C ILE A 473 4.75 35.76 -3.77
N PHE A 474 3.79 35.60 -4.68
CA PHE A 474 3.37 34.28 -5.15
C PHE A 474 4.51 33.57 -5.88
N THR A 475 5.22 34.28 -6.77
CA THR A 475 6.38 33.72 -7.47
C THR A 475 7.47 33.23 -6.51
N ILE A 476 7.73 33.97 -5.42
CA ILE A 476 8.69 33.56 -4.38
C ILE A 476 8.21 32.30 -3.66
N ILE A 477 6.94 32.25 -3.26
CA ILE A 477 6.36 31.08 -2.58
C ILE A 477 6.41 29.85 -3.49
N PHE A 478 5.99 29.96 -4.76
CA PHE A 478 6.05 28.86 -5.72
C PHE A 478 7.49 28.41 -6.00
N GLY A 479 8.43 29.36 -6.09
CA GLY A 479 9.85 29.05 -6.23
C GLY A 479 10.38 28.26 -5.04
N ALA A 480 10.05 28.69 -3.81
CA ALA A 480 10.43 27.98 -2.60
C ALA A 480 9.81 26.58 -2.54
N VAL A 481 8.51 26.44 -2.81
CA VAL A 481 7.82 25.13 -2.88
C VAL A 481 8.50 24.22 -3.90
N GLY A 482 8.82 24.72 -5.10
CA GLY A 482 9.54 23.95 -6.12
C GLY A 482 10.90 23.46 -5.64
N VAL A 483 11.67 24.29 -4.95
CA VAL A 483 12.96 23.90 -4.36
C VAL A 483 12.78 22.83 -3.28
N PHE A 484 11.83 23.00 -2.36
CA PHE A 484 11.54 22.01 -1.33
C PHE A 484 11.09 20.67 -1.93
N MET A 485 10.25 20.71 -2.98
CA MET A 485 9.83 19.49 -3.69
C MET A 485 10.99 18.82 -4.41
N MET A 486 11.92 19.56 -5.00
CA MET A 486 13.13 18.97 -5.59
C MET A 486 14.05 18.36 -4.53
N LEU A 487 14.30 19.06 -3.42
CA LEU A 487 15.14 18.56 -2.34
C LEU A 487 14.53 17.31 -1.69
N GLY A 488 13.22 17.35 -1.40
CA GLY A 488 12.48 16.19 -0.89
C GLY A 488 12.43 15.06 -1.91
N GLY A 489 12.24 15.39 -3.19
CA GLY A 489 12.24 14.46 -4.31
C GLY A 489 13.53 13.68 -4.45
N PHE A 490 14.63 14.39 -4.73
CA PHE A 490 15.95 13.78 -4.89
C PHE A 490 16.47 13.18 -3.58
N GLY A 491 16.17 13.78 -2.43
CA GLY A 491 16.49 13.22 -1.12
C GLY A 491 15.78 11.89 -0.87
N GLY A 492 14.49 11.81 -1.22
CA GLY A 492 13.71 10.57 -1.16
C GLY A 492 14.25 9.47 -2.09
N LEU A 493 14.61 9.82 -3.33
CA LEU A 493 15.23 8.87 -4.27
C LEU A 493 16.58 8.36 -3.76
N ALA A 494 17.43 9.27 -3.27
CA ALA A 494 18.71 8.90 -2.68
C ALA A 494 18.51 8.00 -1.45
N TRP A 495 17.50 8.26 -0.63
CA TRP A 495 17.14 7.40 0.49
C TRP A 495 16.73 6.00 0.02
N VAL A 496 15.78 5.88 -0.91
CA VAL A 496 15.35 4.57 -1.44
C VAL A 496 16.54 3.80 -2.03
N LEU A 497 17.38 4.47 -2.84
CA LEU A 497 18.56 3.84 -3.42
C LEU A 497 19.54 3.36 -2.34
N THR A 498 19.74 4.16 -1.30
CA THR A 498 20.58 3.80 -0.15
C THR A 498 20.01 2.59 0.57
N LYS A 499 18.70 2.55 0.85
CA LYS A 499 18.01 1.38 1.40
C LYS A 499 18.31 0.13 0.57
N VAL A 500 18.10 0.17 -0.74
CA VAL A 500 18.34 -0.98 -1.63
C VAL A 500 19.79 -1.46 -1.57
N ILE A 501 20.76 -0.55 -1.56
CA ILE A 501 22.19 -0.92 -1.45
C ILE A 501 22.49 -1.59 -0.11
N PHE A 502 21.93 -1.07 0.99
CA PHE A 502 22.21 -1.57 2.33
C PHE A 502 21.42 -2.84 2.68
N ILE A 503 20.32 -3.15 1.98
CA ILE A 503 19.66 -4.47 2.08
C ILE A 503 20.68 -5.59 1.84
N PHE A 504 21.60 -5.44 0.88
CA PHE A 504 22.63 -6.46 0.60
C PHE A 504 23.87 -6.39 1.49
N ARG A 505 24.01 -5.36 2.32
CA ARG A 505 25.19 -5.15 3.18
C ARG A 505 24.94 -5.35 4.65
N CYS A 506 23.71 -5.14 5.10
CA CYS A 506 23.35 -5.36 6.49
C CYS A 506 22.97 -6.83 6.68
N ASP A 507 23.46 -7.46 7.76
CA ASP A 507 23.16 -8.86 8.07
C ASP A 507 21.67 -9.09 8.36
N SER A 508 20.96 -8.07 8.83
CA SER A 508 19.49 -8.10 9.04
C SER A 508 18.69 -7.75 7.79
N HIS A 509 19.35 -7.35 6.70
CA HIS A 509 18.72 -6.77 5.52
C HIS A 509 17.92 -5.47 5.77
N VAL A 510 17.96 -4.93 7.00
CA VAL A 510 17.23 -3.73 7.42
C VAL A 510 18.19 -2.57 7.65
N TRP A 511 17.89 -1.45 6.98
CA TRP A 511 18.64 -0.20 7.10
C TRP A 511 17.73 1.00 7.30
N ASN A 512 18.13 1.87 8.23
CA ASN A 512 17.47 3.14 8.50
C ASN A 512 18.45 4.31 8.43
N LEU A 513 17.94 5.49 8.04
CA LEU A 513 18.77 6.68 7.85
C LEU A 513 19.43 7.17 9.16
N SER A 514 18.76 6.99 10.29
CA SER A 514 19.23 7.42 11.61
C SER A 514 20.12 6.39 12.32
N THR A 515 19.79 5.11 12.20
CA THR A 515 20.45 4.03 12.96
C THR A 515 21.43 3.19 12.15
N GLY A 516 21.44 3.33 10.81
CA GLY A 516 22.26 2.50 9.94
C GLY A 516 21.71 1.08 9.79
N CYS A 517 22.60 0.08 9.74
CA CYS A 517 22.20 -1.33 9.75
C CYS A 517 21.64 -1.71 11.13
N VAL A 518 20.43 -2.25 11.15
CA VAL A 518 19.81 -2.76 12.38
C VAL A 518 20.41 -4.14 12.67
N SER A 519 20.74 -4.46 13.94
CA SER A 519 21.26 -5.80 14.27
C SER A 519 20.11 -6.80 14.41
N PRO A 520 20.26 -8.08 14.03
CA PRO A 520 19.19 -9.10 14.12
C PRO A 520 18.71 -9.48 15.54
N GLY A 521 19.08 -8.72 16.59
CA GLY A 521 19.13 -9.22 17.96
C GLY A 521 18.56 -8.30 19.04
N THR A 522 17.37 -7.74 18.83
CA THR A 522 16.57 -7.11 19.90
C THR A 522 15.15 -7.61 19.88
#